data_AF-A0A356NUP9-F1
#
_entry.id   AF-A0A356NUP9-F1
#
_cell.length_a   1.000
_cell.length_b   1.000
_cell.length_c   1.000
_cell.angle_alpha   90.00
_cell.angle_beta   90.00
_cell.angle_gamma   90.00
#
_symmetry.space_group_name_H-M   'P 1'
#
loop_
_entity.id
_entity.type
_entity.pdbx_description
1 polymer ?
#
loop_
_entity_poly.entity_id
_entity_poly.type
_entity_poly.pdbx_seq_one_letter_code
_entity_poly.pdbx_strand_id
1 'polypeptide(L)' 'GRPSAVLVGLLPRDGGWHVIMTERAHHLAHHAGQISFPGGKV' A
#
# COMPACT_ATOMS: atom_id res chain seq x y z
N GLY A 1 17.91 -4.90 -6.31
CA GLY A 1 16.77 -4.40 -5.53
C GLY A 1 17.15 -4.36 -4.07
N ARG A 2 16.75 -3.33 -3.33
CA ARG A 2 16.95 -3.24 -1.87
C ARG A 2 15.80 -4.02 -1.20
N PRO A 3 16.02 -4.76 -0.11
CA PRO A 3 14.93 -5.42 0.61
C PRO A 3 13.81 -4.44 0.92
N SER A 4 12.57 -4.90 0.82
CA SER A 4 11.38 -4.10 1.09
C SER A 4 10.33 -4.99 1.72
N ALA A 5 9.49 -4.39 2.55
CA ALA A 5 8.38 -5.06 3.21
C ALA A 5 7.10 -4.23 3.05
N VAL A 6 5.96 -4.90 3.14
CA VAL A 6 4.64 -4.29 3.08
C VAL A 6 3.79 -4.76 4.25
N LEU A 7 2.85 -3.91 4.65
CA LEU A 7 1.76 -4.26 5.56
C LEU A 7 0.54 -4.66 4.75
N VAL A 8 0.00 -5.84 5.03
CA VAL A 8 -1.31 -6.28 4.52
C VAL A 8 -2.33 -6.14 5.64
N GLY A 9 -3.02 -5.00 5.69
CA GLY A 9 -4.05 -4.73 6.69
C GLY A 9 -5.40 -5.30 6.27
N LEU A 10 -5.88 -6.32 6.98
CA LEU A 10 -7.21 -6.93 6.79
C LEU A 10 -8.23 -6.32 7.76
N LEU A 11 -9.37 -5.86 7.25
CA LEU A 11 -10.44 -5.26 8.05
C LEU A 11 -11.77 -5.93 7.76
N PRO A 12 -12.54 -6.31 8.79
CA PRO A 12 -13.92 -6.73 8.60
C PRO A 12 -14.77 -5.49 8.32
N ARG A 13 -15.49 -5.49 7.19
CA ARG A 13 -16.45 -4.44 6.82
C ARG A 13 -17.53 -5.04 5.91
N ASP A 14 -18.77 -4.57 6.06
CA ASP A 14 -19.90 -4.93 5.19
C ASP A 14 -20.08 -6.45 4.98
N GLY A 15 -19.80 -7.24 6.03
CA GLY A 15 -19.93 -8.70 6.01
C GLY A 15 -18.77 -9.46 5.35
N GLY A 16 -17.68 -8.77 4.98
CA GLY A 16 -16.50 -9.38 4.34
C GLY A 16 -15.17 -8.82 4.83
N TRP A 17 -14.07 -9.34 4.27
CA TRP A 17 -12.72 -8.85 4.51
C TRP A 17 -12.32 -7.84 3.44
N HIS A 18 -11.80 -6.70 3.89
CA HIS A 18 -11.30 -5.62 3.06
C HIS A 18 -9.81 -5.40 3.34
N VAL A 19 -9.11 -4.84 2.35
CA VAL A 19 -7.67 -4.56 2.41
C VAL A 19 -7.42 -3.06 2.41
N ILE A 20 -6.55 -2.58 3.30
CA ILE A 20 -6.08 -1.18 3.22
C ILE A 20 -5.11 -1.03 2.06
N MET A 21 -5.39 -0.06 1.20
CA MET A 21 -4.49 0.39 0.16
C MET A 21 -4.25 1.91 0.29
N THR A 22 -3.16 2.37 -0.31
CA THR A 22 -2.78 3.79 -0.35
C THR A 22 -2.60 4.23 -1.79
N GLU A 23 -3.02 5.45 -2.10
CA GLU A 23 -2.56 6.13 -3.31
C GLU A 23 -1.25 6.85 -3.01
N ARG A 24 -0.23 6.59 -3.83
CA ARG A 24 1.08 7.23 -3.66
C ARG A 24 1.01 8.70 -4.07
N ALA A 25 1.60 9.56 -3.25
CA ALA A 25 1.69 10.99 -3.55
C ALA A 25 2.18 11.27 -4.98
N HIS A 26 1.48 12.15 -5.70
CA HIS A 26 1.76 12.41 -7.13
C HIS A 26 3.13 13.03 -7.40
N HIS A 27 3.75 13.67 -6.40
CA HIS A 27 5.06 14.32 -6.55
C HIS A 27 6.23 13.34 -6.41
N LEU A 28 5.98 12.04 -6.23
CA LEU A 28 7.05 11.05 -6.09
C LEU A 28 7.74 10.79 -7.42
N ALA A 29 9.08 10.77 -7.39
CA ALA A 29 9.90 10.49 -8.57
C ALA A 29 9.63 9.10 -9.20
N HIS A 30 9.13 8.15 -8.40
CA HIS A 30 8.81 6.80 -8.85
C HIS A 30 7.41 6.41 -8.38
N HIS A 31 6.62 5.84 -9.29
CA HIS A 31 5.30 5.25 -9.01
C HIS A 31 4.29 6.22 -8.38
N ALA A 32 4.36 7.50 -8.73
CA ALA A 32 3.37 8.52 -8.36
C ALA A 32 1.95 8.11 -8.78
N GLY A 33 0.96 8.35 -7.91
CA GLY A 33 -0.46 8.07 -8.17
C GLY A 33 -0.84 6.59 -8.20
N GLN A 34 0.10 5.66 -8.02
CA GLN A 34 -0.24 4.24 -8.01
C GLN A 34 -0.91 3.85 -6.71
N ILE A 35 -1.91 2.96 -6.81
CA ILE A 35 -2.49 2.28 -5.66
C ILE A 35 -1.55 1.14 -5.25
N SER A 36 -1.12 1.14 -3.99
CA SER A 36 -0.20 0.15 -3.45
C SER A 36 -0.52 -0.23 -2.01
N PHE A 37 -0.03 -1.38 -1.58
CA PHE A 37 0.04 -1.69 -0.15
C PHE A 37 0.91 -0.65 0.57
N PRO A 38 0.57 -0.30 1.83
CA PRO A 38 1.48 0.44 2.68
C PRO A 38 2.79 -0.34 2.85
N GLY A 39 3.94 0.30 2.66
CA GLY A 39 5.22 -0.37 2.77
C GLY A 39 6.39 0.46 2.23
N GLY A 40 7.57 -0.14 2.30
CA GLY A 40 8.80 0.54 1.92
C GLY A 40 10.03 -0.35 2.04
N LYS A 41 11.18 0.28 1.81
CA LYS A 41 12.49 -0.37 1.97
C LYS A 41 12.68 -0.76 3.44
N VAL A 42 13.33 -1.91 3.67
CA VAL A 42 13.85 -2.31 4.99
C VAL A 42 15.22 -1.67 5.20
#